data_AF-A0A3M2EC20-F1
#
_entry.id   AF-A0A3M2EC20-F1
#
_cell.length_a   1.000
_cell.length_b   1.000
_cell.length_c   1.000
_cell.angle_alpha   90.00
_cell.angle_beta   90.00
_cell.angle_gamma   90.00
#
_symmetry.space_group_name_H-M   'P 1'
#
loop_
_entity.id
_entity.type
_entity.pdbx_description
1 polymer ?
#
loop_
_entity_poly.entity_id
_entity_poly.type
_entity_poly.pdbx_seq_one_letter_code
_entity_poly.pdbx_strand_id
1 'polypeptide(L)' 'MCLLVKPSGSRFWIQRVVIDGKRRDLGLGPFPAVSLTDARAKAAANKVFS' A
#
# COMPACT_ATOMS: atom_id res chain seq x y z
N MET A 1 5.04 -1.78 4.17
CA MET A 1 4.12 -0.77 3.61
C MET A 1 4.85 0.57 3.67
N CYS A 2 4.72 1.39 2.63
CA CYS A 2 5.41 2.68 2.51
C CYS A 2 4.50 3.73 1.86
N LEU A 3 4.89 5.00 1.97
CA LEU A 3 4.27 6.11 1.24
C LEU A 3 5.12 6.41 0.00
N LEU A 4 4.54 6.22 -1.18
CA LEU A 4 5.13 6.65 -2.45
C LEU A 4 4.79 8.12 -2.67
N VAL A 5 5.80 8.96 -2.86
CA VAL A 5 5.66 10.37 -3.25
C VAL A 5 6.15 10.50 -4.69
N LYS A 6 5.27 10.91 -5.60
CA LYS A 6 5.65 11.19 -6.99
C LYS A 6 6.25 12.59 -7.13
N PRO A 7 7.07 12.86 -8.16
CA PRO A 7 7.55 14.22 -8.46
C PRO A 7 6.42 15.26 -8.62
N SER A 8 5.24 14.82 -9.07
CA SER A 8 4.03 15.65 -9.14
C SER A 8 3.44 16.05 -7.78
N GLY A 9 3.99 15.55 -6.66
CA GLY A 9 3.45 15.74 -5.32
C GLY A 9 2.31 14.78 -4.95
N SER A 10 1.83 13.95 -5.89
CA SER A 10 0.83 12.92 -5.60
C SER A 10 1.40 11.85 -4.66
N ARG A 11 0.63 11.44 -3.66
CA ARG A 11 1.08 10.50 -2.62
C ARG A 11 0.17 9.30 -2.53
N PHE A 12 0.75 8.10 -2.43
CA PHE A 12 0.01 6.84 -2.39
C PHE A 12 0.59 5.89 -1.36
N TRP A 13 -0.27 5.22 -0.62
CA TRP A 13 0.16 4.10 0.22
C TRP A 13 0.37 2.86 -0.64
N ILE A 14 1.53 2.24 -0.51
CA ILE A 14 1.91 1.03 -1.24
C ILE A 14 2.25 -0.09 -0.24
N GLN A 15 1.72 -1.28 -0.48
CA GLN A 15 2.13 -2.51 0.18
C GLN A 15 2.92 -3.38 -0.80
N ARG A 16 4.12 -3.77 -0.42
CA ARG A 16 4.94 -4.70 -1.19
C ARG A 16 4.69 -6.11 -0.68
N VAL A 17 4.22 -7.00 -1.55
CA VAL A 17 3.86 -8.40 -1.22
C VAL A 17 4.52 -9.36 -2.22
N VAL A 18 4.47 -10.65 -1.93
CA VAL A 18 4.85 -11.73 -2.86
C VAL A 18 3.59 -12.54 -3.16
N ILE A 19 3.29 -12.71 -4.45
CA ILE A 19 2.18 -13.54 -4.93
C ILE A 19 2.79 -14.47 -5.97
N ASP A 20 2.62 -15.78 -5.80
CA ASP A 20 3.20 -16.83 -6.65
C ASP A 20 4.72 -16.68 -6.85
N GLY A 21 5.43 -16.41 -5.75
CA GLY A 21 6.89 -16.20 -5.76
C GLY A 21 7.35 -14.91 -6.45
N LYS A 22 6.43 -14.08 -6.96
CA LYS A 22 6.74 -12.81 -7.64
C LYS A 22 6.40 -11.61 -6.76
N ARG A 23 7.33 -10.66 -6.70
CA ARG A 23 7.15 -9.41 -5.96
C ARG A 23 6.15 -8.50 -6.67
N ARG A 24 5.17 -7.98 -5.92
CA ARG A 24 4.14 -7.06 -6.42
C ARG A 24 3.98 -5.87 -5.48
N ASP A 25 3.69 -4.70 -6.06
CA ASP A 25 3.34 -3.48 -5.33
C ASP A 25 1.82 -3.27 -5.44
N LEU A 26 1.14 -3.30 -4.29
CA LEU A 26 -0.31 -3.18 -4.13
C LEU A 26 -0.64 -1.76 -3.62
N GLY A 27 -1.50 -1.05 -4.35
CA GLY A 27 -1.98 0.26 -3.92
C GLY A 27 -3.03 0.14 -2.82
N LEU A 28 -2.82 0.84 -1.70
CA LEU A 28 -3.76 0.91 -0.57
C LEU A 28 -4.64 2.17 -0.61
N GLY A 29 -4.30 3.12 -1.50
CA GLY A 29 -5.06 4.34 -1.80
C GLY A 29 -4.22 5.62 -1.70
N PRO A 30 -4.78 6.76 -2.14
CA PRO A 30 -4.09 8.06 -2.13
C PRO A 30 -4.07 8.69 -0.73
N PHE A 31 -2.97 9.36 -0.39
CA PHE A 31 -2.88 10.23 0.79
C PHE A 31 -3.27 11.68 0.40
N PRO A 32 -4.02 12.43 1.23
CA PRO A 32 -4.48 12.10 2.59
C PRO A 32 -5.84 11.41 2.66
N ALA A 33 -6.50 11.13 1.53
CA ALA A 33 -7.84 10.53 1.50
C ALA A 33 -7.91 9.16 2.21
N VAL A 34 -6.80 8.41 2.22
CA VAL A 34 -6.60 7.24 3.08
C VAL A 34 -5.59 7.60 4.16
N SER A 35 -6.01 7.51 5.42
CA SER A 35 -5.14 7.76 6.57
C SER A 35 -4.09 6.66 6.73
N LEU A 36 -3.04 6.94 7.53
CA LEU A 36 -2.05 5.90 7.86
C LEU A 36 -2.70 4.70 8.57
N THR A 37 -3.65 4.96 9.46
CA THR A 37 -4.38 3.93 10.20
C THR A 37 -5.17 3.04 9.25
N ASP A 38 -5.92 3.62 8.32
CA ASP A 38 -6.71 2.85 7.33
C ASP A 38 -5.81 2.06 6.39
N ALA A 39 -4.70 2.66 5.95
CA ALA A 39 -3.73 1.98 5.11
C ALA A 39 -3.09 0.79 5.83
N ARG A 40 -2.80 0.90 7.14
CA ARG A 40 -2.33 -0.22 7.97
C ARG A 40 -3.39 -1.31 8.10
N ALA A 41 -4.65 -0.96 8.31
CA ALA A 41 -5.75 -1.91 8.38
C ALA A 41 -5.91 -2.70 7.07
N LYS A 42 -5.91 -2.00 5.92
CA LYS A 42 -5.92 -2.63 4.58
C LYS A 42 -4.71 -3.57 4.38
N ALA A 43 -3.53 -3.12 4.77
CA ALA A 43 -2.31 -3.93 4.65
C ALA A 43 -2.37 -5.20 5.51
N ALA A 44 -2.95 -5.12 6.71
CA ALA A 44 -3.15 -6.26 7.58
C ALA A 44 -4.14 -7.27 6.99
N ALA A 45 -5.25 -6.80 6.41
CA ALA A 45 -6.21 -7.66 5.71
C ALA A 45 -5.58 -8.44 4.55
N ASN A 46 -4.67 -7.82 3.79
CA ASN A 46 -3.99 -8.48 2.67
C ASN A 46 -2.98 -9.56 3.11
N LYS A 47 -2.41 -9.49 4.32
CA LYS A 47 -1.49 -10.52 4.84
C LYS A 47 -2.17 -11.85 5.13
N VAL A 48 -3.49 -11.86 5.28
CA VAL A 48 -4.25 -13.08 5.58
C VAL A 48 -4.30 -14.03 4.36
N PHE A 49 -3.94 -13.54 3.16
CA PHE A 49 -4.05 -14.26 1.89
C PHE A 49 -2.70 -14.57 1.22
N SER A 50 -1.57 -14.31 1.88
CA SER A 50 -0.21 -14.51 1.32
C SER A 50 0.50 -15.71 1.92
#